data_AF-A0A1F9NY13-F1
#
_entry.id   AF-A0A1F9NY13-F1
#
_cell.length_a   1.000
_cell.length_b   1.000
_cell.length_c   1.000
_cell.angle_alpha   90.00
_cell.angle_beta   90.00
_cell.angle_gamma   90.00
#
_symmetry.space_group_name_H-M   'P 1'
#
loop_
_entity.id
_entity.type
_entity.pdbx_description
1 polymer ?
#
loop_
_entity_poly.entity_id
_entity_poly.type
_entity_poly.pdbx_seq_one_letter_code
_entity_poly.pdbx_strand_id
1 'polypeptide(L)'
;MTDPCIFFPFSHISQDQLDALQAFFSSFIFFPAAADLKHHERLLKPAGQGVAIPVLSSGDDLSSVNYTFEQYMAWAKVHKGNEHNLRSLLKDNPYFTSDSDLFAIKSQIRGITKKSEPDQQEQNVLHQDLLFLQMAKQCDQENESIDLQLGNIDKTRDRMFSTLMGEEDPVDDVLPCGKRGRTADPGAMMTRERIKAWSRCMIHSNIYRTIGQNPLFVTTSGAVIDYLETICSDVINALDINLIKVHENECENKTGWQQQVFEQLEGAAKGDAGRQNDLLEVNDECSVSGQIKLSLFSGNKIHDLFNLKYEPIAVCLIGLK
;
A
#
# COMPACT_ATOMS: atom_id res chain seq x y z
N MET A 1 -1.44 8.93 -23.66
CA MET A 1 -0.95 8.72 -22.28
C MET A 1 -2.16 8.31 -21.47
N THR A 2 -2.09 7.15 -20.85
CA THR A 2 -3.10 6.65 -19.91
C THR A 2 -3.02 7.42 -18.60
N ASP A 3 -4.15 7.65 -17.95
CA ASP A 3 -4.18 8.28 -16.63
C ASP A 3 -3.50 7.35 -15.60
N PRO A 4 -2.70 7.87 -14.65
CA PRO A 4 -2.04 7.01 -13.68
C PRO A 4 -3.05 6.42 -12.70
N CYS A 5 -2.87 5.15 -12.34
CA CYS A 5 -3.64 4.51 -11.26
C CYS A 5 -3.12 4.95 -9.88
N ILE A 6 -3.92 4.78 -8.82
CA ILE A 6 -3.53 5.13 -7.44
C ILE A 6 -3.24 3.86 -6.64
N PHE A 7 -1.98 3.67 -6.24
CA PHE A 7 -1.59 2.59 -5.34
C PHE A 7 -1.97 2.89 -3.89
N PHE A 8 -2.70 1.98 -3.23
CA PHE A 8 -3.21 2.16 -1.88
C PHE A 8 -3.31 0.82 -1.11
N PRO A 9 -3.45 0.85 0.23
CA PRO A 9 -3.30 1.98 1.15
C PRO A 9 -1.87 2.07 1.74
N PHE A 10 -0.86 1.61 1.00
CA PHE A 10 0.49 1.42 1.53
C PHE A 10 1.36 2.67 1.40
N SER A 11 2.11 2.97 2.46
CA SER A 11 3.14 4.02 2.49
C SER A 11 4.55 3.49 2.23
N HIS A 12 4.73 2.19 2.31
CA HIS A 12 5.92 1.46 1.85
C HIS A 12 5.55 0.63 0.61
N ILE A 13 6.45 0.57 -0.38
CA ILE A 13 6.28 -0.29 -1.56
C ILE A 13 7.41 -1.33 -1.53
N SER A 14 7.04 -2.60 -1.31
CA SER A 14 8.00 -3.71 -1.36
C SER A 14 8.49 -3.95 -2.80
N GLN A 15 9.57 -4.71 -2.95
CA GLN A 15 10.06 -5.03 -4.30
C GLN A 15 9.01 -5.78 -5.12
N ASP A 16 8.36 -6.78 -4.52
CA ASP A 16 7.30 -7.56 -5.18
C ASP A 16 6.10 -6.70 -5.60
N GLN A 17 5.73 -5.72 -4.77
CA GLN A 17 4.67 -4.76 -5.11
C GLN A 17 5.08 -3.84 -6.26
N LEU A 18 6.32 -3.35 -6.24
CA LEU A 18 6.85 -2.50 -7.31
C LEU A 18 6.92 -3.27 -8.63
N ASP A 19 7.39 -4.52 -8.61
CA ASP A 19 7.47 -5.39 -9.78
C ASP A 19 6.07 -5.64 -10.36
N ALA A 20 5.09 -5.94 -9.51
CA ALA A 20 3.70 -6.08 -9.95
C ALA A 20 3.17 -4.79 -10.58
N LEU A 21 3.31 -3.64 -9.90
CA LEU A 21 2.86 -2.35 -10.42
C LEU A 21 3.49 -2.01 -11.77
N GLN A 22 4.81 -2.19 -11.89
CA GLN A 22 5.55 -1.93 -13.12
C GLN A 22 5.27 -2.93 -14.21
N ALA A 23 4.79 -4.13 -13.90
CA ALA A 23 4.40 -5.12 -14.90
C ALA A 23 3.02 -4.75 -15.47
N PHE A 24 2.06 -4.38 -14.62
CA PHE A 24 0.68 -4.06 -15.02
C PHE A 24 0.48 -2.65 -15.58
N PHE A 25 1.22 -1.65 -15.09
CA PHE A 25 0.95 -0.25 -15.36
C PHE A 25 2.20 0.51 -15.81
N SER A 26 2.00 1.45 -16.74
CA SER A 26 3.06 2.35 -17.22
C SER A 26 3.41 3.44 -16.22
N SER A 27 2.44 3.86 -15.40
CA SER A 27 2.63 4.84 -14.33
C SER A 27 1.60 4.65 -13.20
N PHE A 28 1.98 5.02 -11.99
CA PHE A 28 1.12 4.96 -10.81
C PHE A 28 1.43 6.08 -9.81
N ILE A 29 0.42 6.51 -9.07
CA ILE A 29 0.48 7.46 -7.97
C ILE A 29 0.59 6.69 -6.65
N PHE A 30 1.43 7.16 -5.72
CA PHE A 30 1.54 6.55 -4.38
C PHE A 30 1.78 7.60 -3.30
N PHE A 31 1.50 7.24 -2.05
CA PHE A 31 1.62 8.14 -0.90
C PHE A 31 2.70 7.66 0.10
N PRO A 32 3.94 8.18 0.05
CA PRO A 32 5.03 7.71 0.92
C PRO A 32 4.97 8.18 2.38
N ALA A 33 3.99 9.01 2.75
CA ALA A 33 3.93 9.73 4.03
C ALA A 33 5.26 10.45 4.37
N ALA A 34 5.86 11.11 3.36
CA ALA A 34 7.17 11.74 3.45
C ALA A 34 7.23 13.05 2.64
N ALA A 35 8.14 13.95 3.04
CA ALA A 35 8.37 15.22 2.37
C ALA A 35 9.25 15.08 1.13
N ASP A 36 10.05 14.01 1.06
CA ASP A 36 10.90 13.67 -0.08
C ASP A 36 11.08 12.16 -0.22
N LEU A 37 11.73 11.76 -1.32
CA LEU A 37 12.03 10.36 -1.63
C LEU A 37 13.47 9.95 -1.28
N LYS A 38 14.25 10.74 -0.52
CA LYS A 38 15.68 10.48 -0.29
C LYS A 38 15.94 9.11 0.35
N HIS A 39 15.02 8.65 1.19
CA HIS A 39 15.08 7.35 1.87
C HIS A 39 14.38 6.22 1.11
N HIS A 40 13.98 6.44 -0.14
CA HIS A 40 13.30 5.45 -0.99
C HIS A 40 14.14 5.16 -2.24
N GLU A 41 15.36 4.65 -2.06
CA GLU A 41 16.33 4.45 -3.15
C GLU A 41 15.72 3.69 -4.35
N ARG A 42 14.93 2.65 -4.09
CA ARG A 42 14.23 1.87 -5.14
C ARG A 42 13.19 2.66 -5.94
N LEU A 43 12.60 3.70 -5.36
CA LEU A 43 11.58 4.55 -6.00
C LEU A 43 12.19 5.77 -6.69
N LEU A 44 13.46 6.12 -6.43
CA LEU A 44 14.12 7.28 -7.05
C LEU A 44 14.19 7.16 -8.58
N LYS A 45 14.62 6.00 -9.10
CA LYS A 45 14.73 5.78 -10.55
C LYS A 45 13.35 5.78 -11.23
N PRO A 46 12.34 5.01 -10.77
CA PRO A 46 10.99 5.07 -11.32
C PRO A 46 10.34 6.46 -11.22
N ALA A 47 10.60 7.20 -10.14
CA ALA A 47 10.08 8.57 -9.98
C ALA A 47 10.73 9.56 -10.94
N GLY A 48 12.06 9.47 -11.14
CA GLY A 48 12.76 10.29 -12.13
C GLY A 48 12.32 10.02 -13.57
N GLN A 49 11.78 8.83 -13.85
CA GLN A 49 11.23 8.45 -15.15
C GLN A 49 9.74 8.78 -15.32
N GLY A 50 9.07 9.28 -14.27
CA GLY A 50 7.63 9.55 -14.30
C GLY A 50 6.75 8.30 -14.20
N VAL A 51 7.33 7.13 -13.90
CA VAL A 51 6.61 5.86 -13.69
C VAL A 51 5.96 5.84 -12.30
N ALA A 52 6.67 6.31 -11.27
CA ALA A 52 6.16 6.39 -9.91
C ALA A 52 5.96 7.85 -9.50
N ILE A 53 4.71 8.28 -9.30
CA ILE A 53 4.34 9.67 -9.03
C ILE A 53 4.03 9.83 -7.53
N PRO A 54 4.95 10.39 -6.72
CA PRO A 54 4.72 10.52 -5.29
C PRO A 54 3.77 11.67 -4.96
N VAL A 55 2.86 11.44 -4.02
CA VAL A 55 2.09 12.49 -3.33
C VAL A 55 2.81 12.84 -2.03
N LEU A 56 3.64 13.88 -2.08
CA LEU A 56 4.46 14.29 -0.94
C LEU A 56 3.64 15.12 0.05
N SER A 57 3.89 14.92 1.34
CA SER A 57 3.29 15.74 2.41
C SER A 57 4.09 17.02 2.63
N SER A 58 3.44 18.06 3.16
CA SER A 58 4.13 19.30 3.52
C SER A 58 5.21 19.05 4.58
N GLY A 59 6.34 19.76 4.46
CA GLY A 59 7.41 19.68 5.46
C GLY A 59 6.96 20.14 6.84
N ASP A 60 6.03 21.11 6.91
CA ASP A 60 5.50 21.63 8.16
C ASP A 60 4.68 20.57 8.91
N ASP A 61 3.80 19.85 8.21
CA ASP A 61 2.96 18.77 8.77
C ASP A 61 3.83 17.62 9.30
N LEU A 62 4.92 17.31 8.60
CA LEU A 62 5.78 16.17 8.93
C LEU A 62 6.82 16.47 10.01
N SER A 63 7.21 17.72 10.24
CA SER A 63 8.26 18.07 11.20
C SER A 63 7.96 17.54 12.62
N SER A 64 6.74 17.81 13.10
CA SER A 64 6.27 17.37 14.42
C SER A 64 6.03 15.86 14.47
N VAL A 65 5.54 15.27 13.38
CA VAL A 65 5.30 13.82 13.26
C VAL A 65 6.61 13.05 13.32
N ASN A 66 7.61 13.48 12.54
CA ASN A 66 8.95 12.88 12.51
C ASN A 66 9.60 12.93 13.89
N TYR A 67 9.50 14.07 14.59
CA TYR A 67 10.04 14.19 15.94
C TYR A 67 9.39 13.17 16.91
N THR A 68 8.07 13.06 16.90
CA THR A 68 7.33 12.10 17.73
C THR A 68 7.70 10.65 17.37
N PHE A 69 7.81 10.35 16.08
CA PHE A 69 8.22 9.04 15.58
C PHE A 69 9.65 8.69 16.01
N GLU A 70 10.62 9.61 15.87
CA GLU A 70 12.00 9.41 16.29
C GLU A 70 12.13 9.19 17.80
N GLN A 71 11.38 9.96 18.61
CA GLN A 71 11.33 9.75 20.06
C GLN A 71 10.83 8.36 20.41
N TYR A 72 9.74 7.92 19.77
CA TYR A 72 9.18 6.59 19.97
C TYR A 72 10.19 5.50 19.58
N MET A 73 10.83 5.62 18.41
CA MET A 73 11.81 4.66 17.94
C MET A 73 13.06 4.61 18.84
N ALA A 74 13.53 5.76 19.34
CA ALA A 74 14.63 5.81 20.30
C ALA A 74 14.25 5.12 21.61
N TRP A 75 13.05 5.38 22.13
CA TRP A 75 12.53 4.71 23.33
C TRP A 75 12.40 3.20 23.12
N ALA A 76 11.82 2.76 22.00
CA ALA A 76 11.61 1.35 21.69
C ALA A 76 12.93 0.59 21.56
N LYS A 77 13.97 1.21 20.97
CA LYS A 77 15.32 0.63 20.89
C LYS A 77 15.93 0.37 22.27
N VAL A 78 15.76 1.31 23.21
CA VAL A 78 16.28 1.17 24.59
C VAL A 78 15.54 0.08 25.37
N HIS A 79 14.26 -0.14 25.07
CA HIS A 79 13.39 -1.07 25.81
C HIS A 79 13.12 -2.40 25.09
N LYS A 80 13.82 -2.67 23.98
CA LYS A 80 13.70 -3.90 23.19
C LYS A 80 14.06 -5.12 24.06
N GLY A 81 13.13 -6.08 24.18
CA GLY A 81 13.33 -7.32 24.94
C GLY A 81 12.86 -7.30 26.40
N ASN A 82 12.24 -6.21 26.87
CA ASN A 82 11.68 -6.12 28.24
C ASN A 82 10.15 -5.95 28.21
N GLU A 83 9.46 -6.98 27.71
CA GLU A 83 7.99 -7.01 27.50
C GLU A 83 7.18 -6.71 28.78
N HIS A 84 7.73 -7.09 29.95
CA HIS A 84 7.07 -6.88 31.23
C HIS A 84 7.00 -5.38 31.62
N ASN A 85 7.98 -4.58 31.18
CA ASN A 85 7.97 -3.13 31.30
C ASN A 85 7.10 -2.47 30.24
N LEU A 86 6.92 -3.08 29.07
CA LEU A 86 6.11 -2.52 27.99
C LEU A 86 4.62 -2.45 28.38
N ARG A 87 4.08 -3.47 29.08
CA ARG A 87 2.71 -3.43 29.65
C ARG A 87 2.57 -2.48 30.85
N SER A 88 3.61 -2.31 31.66
CA SER A 88 3.62 -1.37 32.79
C SER A 88 3.75 0.08 32.32
N LEU A 89 4.54 0.33 31.28
CA LEU A 89 4.80 1.65 30.72
C LEU A 89 3.76 2.08 29.71
N LEU A 90 3.13 1.15 28.97
CA LEU A 90 1.89 1.45 28.23
C LEU A 90 0.81 2.00 29.17
N LYS A 91 0.84 1.58 30.46
CA LYS A 91 -0.02 2.08 31.53
C LYS A 91 0.24 3.55 31.91
N ASP A 92 1.48 4.00 31.72
CA ASP A 92 2.01 5.31 32.14
C ASP A 92 2.36 6.24 30.96
N ASN A 93 2.09 5.81 29.72
CA ASN A 93 2.32 6.61 28.51
C ASN A 93 0.97 7.24 28.06
N PRO A 94 0.89 8.57 27.84
CA PRO A 94 -0.36 9.31 27.60
C PRO A 94 -1.17 8.89 26.36
N TYR A 95 -0.69 7.92 25.57
CA TYR A 95 -1.32 7.51 24.33
C TYR A 95 -2.17 6.23 24.41
N PHE A 96 -2.14 5.44 25.51
CA PHE A 96 -2.82 4.14 25.47
C PHE A 96 -3.63 3.63 26.68
N THR A 97 -3.70 4.26 27.87
CA THR A 97 -4.39 3.56 29.00
C THR A 97 -4.90 4.40 30.20
N SER A 98 -5.50 5.57 30.04
CA SER A 98 -6.24 6.12 31.19
C SER A 98 -7.43 7.01 30.81
N ASP A 99 -8.64 6.54 31.10
CA ASP A 99 -9.83 7.40 31.21
C ASP A 99 -9.64 8.46 32.30
N SER A 100 -8.70 8.24 33.23
CA SER A 100 -8.37 9.12 34.36
C SER A 100 -7.73 10.44 33.92
N ASP A 101 -6.87 10.43 32.89
CA ASP A 101 -6.24 11.63 32.34
C ASP A 101 -7.14 12.34 31.33
N LEU A 102 -8.07 11.62 30.69
CA LEU A 102 -9.17 12.25 29.96
C LEU A 102 -10.04 13.12 30.86
N PHE A 103 -10.21 12.79 32.15
CA PHE A 103 -10.91 13.65 33.11
C PHE A 103 -10.06 14.80 33.65
N ALA A 104 -8.74 14.63 33.83
CA ALA A 104 -7.83 15.71 34.20
C ALA A 104 -7.63 16.73 33.06
N ILE A 105 -7.50 16.23 31.83
CA ILE A 105 -7.45 17.03 30.60
C ILE A 105 -8.83 17.62 30.28
N LYS A 106 -9.96 16.89 30.42
CA LYS A 106 -11.31 17.49 30.33
C LYS A 106 -11.58 18.53 31.41
N SER A 107 -11.03 18.37 32.61
CA SER A 107 -11.11 19.35 33.70
C SER A 107 -10.34 20.63 33.37
N GLN A 108 -9.12 20.50 32.85
CA GLN A 108 -8.34 21.63 32.34
C GLN A 108 -8.95 22.27 31.08
N ILE A 109 -9.53 21.48 30.16
CA ILE A 109 -10.23 21.95 28.97
C ILE A 109 -11.58 22.61 29.32
N ARG A 110 -12.32 22.13 30.33
CA ARG A 110 -13.53 22.81 30.82
C ARG A 110 -13.21 24.13 31.52
N GLY A 111 -12.05 24.23 32.19
CA GLY A 111 -11.54 25.49 32.72
C GLY A 111 -11.12 26.49 31.62
N ILE A 112 -10.75 25.99 30.43
CA ILE A 112 -10.33 26.76 29.25
C ILE A 112 -11.33 26.56 28.10
N THR A 113 -12.64 26.61 28.40
CA THR A 113 -13.66 26.56 27.33
C THR A 113 -13.79 27.94 26.66
N LYS A 114 -12.71 28.39 26.02
CA LYS A 114 -12.84 29.14 24.77
C LYS A 114 -13.01 28.08 23.68
N LYS A 115 -14.08 28.18 22.91
CA LYS A 115 -14.37 27.33 21.73
C LYS A 115 -13.07 27.07 20.96
N SER A 116 -12.58 25.83 20.96
CA SER A 116 -11.49 25.43 20.08
C SER A 116 -11.99 25.58 18.65
N GLU A 117 -11.22 26.28 17.83
CA GLU A 117 -11.52 26.50 16.42
C GLU A 117 -11.43 25.16 15.66
N PRO A 118 -12.28 24.91 14.65
CA PRO A 118 -12.33 23.64 13.90
C PRO A 118 -10.96 23.24 13.31
N ASP A 119 -10.14 24.21 12.93
CA ASP A 119 -8.82 24.00 12.31
C ASP A 119 -7.82 23.25 13.23
N GLN A 120 -7.90 23.45 14.56
CA GLN A 120 -7.00 22.77 15.50
C GLN A 120 -7.34 21.28 15.68
N GLN A 121 -8.62 20.92 15.51
CA GLN A 121 -9.07 19.54 15.64
C GLN A 121 -8.69 18.73 14.39
N GLU A 122 -8.81 19.32 13.20
CA GLU A 122 -8.40 18.68 11.95
C GLU A 122 -6.88 18.46 11.86
N GLN A 123 -6.08 19.44 12.29
CA GLN A 123 -4.61 19.29 12.33
C GLN A 123 -4.16 18.15 13.26
N ASN A 124 -4.84 17.97 14.40
CA ASN A 124 -4.53 16.87 15.33
C ASN A 124 -4.86 15.49 14.71
N VAL A 125 -5.97 15.38 13.98
CA VAL A 125 -6.34 14.14 13.29
C VAL A 125 -5.34 13.82 12.18
N LEU A 126 -4.95 14.80 11.36
CA LEU A 126 -3.93 14.60 10.32
C LEU A 126 -2.58 14.17 10.90
N HIS A 127 -2.17 14.79 12.01
CA HIS A 127 -0.94 14.41 12.71
C HIS A 127 -0.97 12.94 13.16
N GLN A 128 -2.09 12.48 13.73
CA GLN A 128 -2.26 11.09 14.16
C GLN A 128 -2.27 10.12 12.97
N ASP A 129 -2.95 10.48 11.89
CA ASP A 129 -3.04 9.65 10.68
C ASP A 129 -1.65 9.54 10.01
N LEU A 130 -0.88 10.63 9.91
CA LEU A 130 0.49 10.61 9.39
C LEU A 130 1.43 9.79 10.29
N LEU A 131 1.36 9.95 11.61
CA LEU A 131 2.17 9.17 12.55
C LEU A 131 1.88 7.67 12.42
N PHE A 132 0.60 7.31 12.34
CA PHE A 132 0.18 5.93 12.12
C PHE A 132 0.75 5.37 10.81
N LEU A 133 0.66 6.12 9.71
CA LEU A 133 1.19 5.70 8.42
C LEU A 133 2.71 5.55 8.43
N GLN A 134 3.44 6.38 9.18
CA GLN A 134 4.89 6.22 9.36
C GLN A 134 5.24 4.95 10.14
N MET A 135 4.48 4.64 11.21
CA MET A 135 4.67 3.39 11.95
C MET A 135 4.35 2.16 11.08
N ALA A 136 3.24 2.21 10.32
CA ALA A 136 2.86 1.13 9.41
C ALA A 136 3.93 0.92 8.33
N LYS A 137 4.45 2.00 7.74
CA LYS A 137 5.56 1.98 6.79
C LYS A 137 6.81 1.31 7.37
N GLN A 138 7.22 1.70 8.58
CA GLN A 138 8.38 1.11 9.25
C GLN A 138 8.18 -0.39 9.48
N CYS A 139 6.98 -0.78 9.92
CA CYS A 139 6.64 -2.19 10.12
C CYS A 139 6.70 -2.99 8.81
N ASP A 140 6.14 -2.45 7.72
CA ASP A 140 6.18 -3.10 6.41
C ASP A 140 7.61 -3.25 5.89
N GLN A 141 8.47 -2.24 6.12
CA GLN A 141 9.90 -2.29 5.79
C GLN A 141 10.67 -3.34 6.59
N GLU A 142 10.41 -3.42 7.89
CA GLU A 142 11.03 -4.42 8.76
C GLU A 142 10.58 -5.84 8.39
N ASN A 143 9.30 -6.04 8.09
CA ASN A 143 8.76 -7.33 7.66
C ASN A 143 9.38 -7.77 6.33
N GLU A 144 9.45 -6.89 5.32
CA GLU A 144 10.11 -7.21 4.04
C GLU A 144 11.58 -7.59 4.26
N SER A 145 12.30 -6.84 5.10
CA SER A 145 13.71 -7.13 5.41
C SER A 145 13.89 -8.50 6.08
N ILE A 146 13.00 -8.85 7.02
CA ILE A 146 12.99 -10.16 7.69
C ILE A 146 12.72 -11.27 6.67
N ASP A 147 11.69 -11.11 5.82
CA ASP A 147 11.31 -12.10 4.82
C ASP A 147 12.45 -12.35 3.81
N LEU A 148 13.14 -11.29 3.37
CA LEU A 148 14.31 -11.40 2.50
C LEU A 148 15.47 -12.14 3.18
N GLN A 149 15.73 -11.87 4.47
CA GLN A 149 16.78 -12.55 5.21
C GLN A 149 16.45 -14.03 5.43
N LEU A 150 15.21 -14.36 5.79
CA LEU A 150 14.75 -15.74 5.92
C LEU A 150 14.83 -16.50 4.59
N GLY A 151 14.40 -15.87 3.49
CA GLY A 151 14.52 -16.45 2.15
C GLY A 151 15.96 -16.74 1.74
N ASN A 152 16.91 -15.87 2.12
CA ASN A 152 18.33 -16.11 1.87
C ASN A 152 18.91 -17.27 2.71
N ILE A 153 18.43 -17.44 3.94
CA ILE A 153 18.79 -18.59 4.78
C ILE A 153 18.27 -19.89 4.17
N ASP A 154 17.01 -19.91 3.72
CA ASP A 154 16.42 -21.08 3.06
C ASP A 154 17.18 -21.44 1.77
N LYS A 155 17.51 -20.46 0.93
CA LYS A 155 18.35 -20.68 -0.27
C LYS A 155 19.72 -21.25 0.08
N THR A 156 20.36 -20.72 1.14
CA THR A 156 21.65 -21.21 1.60
C THR A 156 21.56 -22.64 2.11
N ARG A 157 20.50 -22.95 2.86
CA ARG A 157 20.20 -24.29 3.36
C ARG A 157 20.00 -25.27 2.20
N ASP A 158 19.18 -24.92 1.23
CA ASP A 158 18.86 -25.77 0.08
C ASP A 158 20.12 -26.02 -0.77
N ARG A 159 20.93 -24.98 -0.99
CA ARG A 159 22.25 -25.12 -1.65
C ARG A 159 23.16 -26.08 -0.90
N MET A 160 23.29 -25.94 0.42
CA MET A 160 24.10 -26.85 1.24
C MET A 160 23.60 -28.30 1.14
N PHE A 161 22.28 -28.52 1.16
CA PHE A 161 21.71 -29.86 0.99
C PHE A 161 21.99 -30.44 -0.40
N SER A 162 21.80 -29.67 -1.47
CA SER A 162 22.12 -30.13 -2.84
C SER A 162 23.61 -30.45 -2.98
N THR A 163 24.51 -29.61 -2.44
CA THR A 163 25.95 -29.91 -2.42
C THR A 163 26.25 -31.20 -1.65
N LEU A 164 25.62 -31.44 -0.51
CA LEU A 164 25.81 -32.66 0.29
C LEU A 164 25.26 -33.92 -0.41
N MET A 165 24.22 -33.78 -1.22
CA MET A 165 23.64 -34.85 -2.03
C MET A 165 24.45 -35.15 -3.30
N GLY A 166 25.49 -34.35 -3.59
CA GLY A 166 26.31 -34.48 -4.79
C GLY A 166 25.59 -34.01 -6.06
N GLU A 167 24.53 -33.21 -5.91
CA GLU A 167 23.90 -32.51 -7.02
C GLU A 167 24.83 -31.36 -7.44
N GLU A 168 25.08 -31.20 -8.74
CA GLU A 168 25.81 -30.03 -9.24
C GLU A 168 25.05 -28.76 -8.85
N ASP A 169 25.79 -27.70 -8.49
CA ASP A 169 25.19 -26.39 -8.14
C ASP A 169 24.16 -26.04 -9.23
N PRO A 170 22.88 -25.83 -8.88
CA PRO A 170 21.90 -25.43 -9.87
C PRO A 170 22.41 -24.14 -10.52
N VAL A 171 22.49 -24.14 -11.85
CA VAL A 171 22.82 -22.95 -12.63
C VAL A 171 21.85 -21.86 -12.20
N ASP A 172 22.36 -20.71 -11.74
CA ASP A 172 21.62 -19.56 -11.19
C ASP A 172 20.59 -18.93 -12.16
N ASP A 173 20.35 -19.53 -13.34
CA ASP A 173 19.55 -18.96 -14.44
C ASP A 173 18.11 -19.47 -14.53
N VAL A 174 17.62 -20.26 -13.57
CA VAL A 174 16.19 -20.56 -13.51
C VAL A 174 15.56 -19.75 -12.39
N LEU A 175 14.88 -18.67 -12.78
CA LEU A 175 13.88 -17.97 -11.96
C LEU A 175 13.17 -19.00 -11.09
N PRO A 176 13.17 -18.89 -9.74
CA PRO A 176 12.61 -19.93 -8.90
C PRO A 176 11.09 -20.01 -9.12
N CYS A 177 10.65 -20.91 -10.00
CA CYS A 177 9.29 -21.44 -10.04
C CYS A 177 9.19 -22.46 -8.90
N GLY A 178 9.29 -21.95 -7.67
CA GLY A 178 9.40 -22.76 -6.46
C GLY A 178 8.88 -21.96 -5.30
N LYS A 179 7.57 -22.02 -5.09
CA LYS A 179 6.81 -21.56 -3.92
C LYS A 179 7.56 -20.49 -3.11
N ARG A 180 7.51 -19.23 -3.57
CA ARG A 180 7.72 -18.10 -2.64
C ARG A 180 6.82 -18.39 -1.45
N GLY A 181 7.40 -18.70 -0.29
CA GLY A 181 6.64 -18.92 0.93
C GLY A 181 5.67 -17.76 1.04
N ARG A 182 4.37 -18.04 1.22
CA ARG A 182 3.32 -17.02 1.26
C ARG A 182 3.79 -15.91 2.19
N THR A 183 4.29 -14.82 1.62
CA THR A 183 4.56 -13.61 2.36
C THR A 183 3.23 -13.20 2.96
N ALA A 184 3.22 -12.96 4.26
CA ALA A 184 2.00 -12.55 4.93
C ALA A 184 1.50 -11.28 4.23
N ASP A 185 0.21 -11.23 3.91
CA ASP A 185 -0.37 -10.06 3.24
C ASP A 185 -0.09 -8.80 4.08
N PRO A 186 0.71 -7.83 3.58
CA PRO A 186 1.09 -6.65 4.35
C PRO A 186 -0.14 -5.81 4.74
N GLY A 187 -1.22 -5.90 3.98
CA GLY A 187 -2.47 -5.20 4.27
C GLY A 187 -3.32 -5.87 5.35
N ALA A 188 -3.01 -7.09 5.80
CA ALA A 188 -3.79 -7.80 6.81
C ALA A 188 -3.67 -7.19 8.22
N MET A 189 -2.58 -6.47 8.50
CA MET A 189 -2.38 -5.83 9.80
C MET A 189 -3.06 -4.45 9.84
N MET A 190 -4.07 -4.29 10.71
CA MET A 190 -4.78 -3.02 10.92
C MET A 190 -5.33 -2.40 9.62
N THR A 191 -5.86 -3.24 8.72
CA THR A 191 -6.36 -2.86 7.39
C THR A 191 -7.30 -1.65 7.42
N ARG A 192 -8.24 -1.67 8.36
CA ARG A 192 -9.25 -0.61 8.54
C ARG A 192 -8.63 0.74 8.85
N GLU A 193 -7.72 0.76 9.82
CA GLU A 193 -7.05 1.96 10.28
C GLU A 193 -6.10 2.49 9.19
N ARG A 194 -5.40 1.59 8.48
CA ARG A 194 -4.57 1.94 7.30
C ARG A 194 -5.36 2.64 6.21
N ILE A 195 -6.47 2.06 5.76
CA ILE A 195 -7.28 2.65 4.69
C ILE A 195 -7.83 4.02 5.12
N LYS A 196 -8.28 4.16 6.37
CA LYS A 196 -8.79 5.43 6.89
C LYS A 196 -7.72 6.52 6.99
N ALA A 197 -6.57 6.20 7.58
CA ALA A 197 -5.48 7.15 7.72
C ALA A 197 -4.97 7.58 6.34
N TRP A 198 -4.74 6.60 5.45
CA TRP A 198 -4.30 6.85 4.07
C TRP A 198 -5.31 7.72 3.31
N SER A 199 -6.61 7.40 3.39
CA SER A 199 -7.62 8.15 2.63
C SER A 199 -7.73 9.60 3.10
N ARG A 200 -7.69 9.85 4.42
CA ARG A 200 -7.68 11.21 4.97
C ARG A 200 -6.46 12.01 4.56
N CYS A 201 -5.27 11.40 4.62
CA CYS A 201 -4.04 12.05 4.15
C CYS A 201 -4.12 12.40 2.65
N MET A 202 -4.63 11.48 1.82
CA MET A 202 -4.82 11.72 0.39
C MET A 202 -5.86 12.81 0.11
N ILE A 203 -6.98 12.85 0.84
CA ILE A 203 -7.95 13.93 0.75
C ILE A 203 -7.30 15.28 1.10
N HIS A 204 -6.53 15.33 2.18
CA HIS A 204 -5.83 16.54 2.62
C HIS A 204 -4.83 17.05 1.57
N SER A 205 -4.13 16.14 0.89
CA SER A 205 -3.20 16.48 -0.20
C SER A 205 -3.88 17.06 -1.46
N ASN A 206 -5.21 17.10 -1.51
CA ASN A 206 -6.03 17.57 -2.64
C ASN A 206 -5.76 16.86 -3.98
N ILE A 207 -5.14 15.68 -3.96
CA ILE A 207 -4.75 14.95 -5.17
C ILE A 207 -5.95 14.61 -6.07
N TYR A 208 -7.13 14.35 -5.49
CA TYR A 208 -8.36 14.08 -6.25
C TYR A 208 -8.86 15.27 -7.08
N ARG A 209 -8.34 16.49 -6.87
CA ARG A 209 -8.63 17.63 -7.77
C ARG A 209 -7.80 17.56 -9.05
N THR A 210 -6.68 16.85 -9.00
CA THR A 210 -5.72 16.73 -10.10
C THR A 210 -5.95 15.45 -10.90
N ILE A 211 -6.46 14.41 -10.25
CA ILE A 211 -6.82 13.15 -10.90
C ILE A 211 -8.23 13.26 -11.49
N GLY A 212 -8.47 12.66 -12.67
CA GLY A 212 -9.73 12.71 -13.40
C GLY A 212 -10.94 12.20 -12.60
N GLN A 213 -12.14 12.26 -13.20
CA GLN A 213 -13.39 12.08 -12.46
C GLN A 213 -13.62 10.67 -11.87
N ASN A 214 -12.87 9.65 -12.27
CA ASN A 214 -12.95 8.29 -11.73
C ASN A 214 -11.58 7.64 -11.59
N PRO A 215 -10.88 7.83 -10.46
CA PRO A 215 -9.57 7.21 -10.23
C PRO A 215 -9.69 5.69 -10.11
N LEU A 216 -8.82 4.98 -10.83
CA LEU A 216 -8.60 3.55 -10.64
C LEU A 216 -7.66 3.34 -9.44
N PHE A 217 -8.17 2.78 -8.36
CA PHE A 217 -7.37 2.39 -7.21
C PHE A 217 -6.78 1.00 -7.41
N VAL A 218 -5.53 0.79 -7.04
CA VAL A 218 -4.80 -0.47 -7.22
C VAL A 218 -4.21 -0.91 -5.89
N THR A 219 -4.35 -2.20 -5.58
CA THR A 219 -3.74 -2.82 -4.39
C THR A 219 -3.19 -4.19 -4.73
N THR A 220 -2.23 -4.67 -3.95
CA THR A 220 -1.71 -6.06 -4.01
C THR A 220 -2.22 -6.92 -2.86
N SER A 221 -3.13 -6.38 -2.03
CA SER A 221 -3.56 -7.00 -0.78
C SER A 221 -5.00 -7.52 -0.90
N GLY A 222 -5.17 -8.82 -0.63
CA GLY A 222 -6.49 -9.43 -0.55
C GLY A 222 -7.27 -8.91 0.66
N ALA A 223 -6.58 -8.70 1.79
CA ALA A 223 -7.21 -8.17 3.01
C ALA A 223 -7.85 -6.79 2.81
N VAL A 224 -7.27 -5.95 1.94
CA VAL A 224 -7.86 -4.66 1.56
C VAL A 224 -9.19 -4.85 0.84
N ILE A 225 -9.25 -5.77 -0.13
CA ILE A 225 -10.48 -6.10 -0.85
C ILE A 225 -11.54 -6.63 0.12
N ASP A 226 -11.18 -7.60 0.95
CA ASP A 226 -12.09 -8.20 1.93
C ASP A 226 -12.70 -7.14 2.86
N TYR A 227 -11.87 -6.19 3.36
CA TYR A 227 -12.37 -5.11 4.19
C TYR A 227 -13.31 -4.17 3.42
N LEU A 228 -13.00 -3.81 2.17
CA LEU A 228 -13.87 -2.97 1.36
C LEU A 228 -15.24 -3.62 1.12
N GLU A 229 -15.26 -4.94 0.86
CA GLU A 229 -16.49 -5.74 0.74
C GLU A 229 -17.34 -5.69 2.03
N THR A 230 -16.73 -5.52 3.22
CA THR A 230 -17.49 -5.41 4.48
C THR A 230 -18.15 -4.05 4.73
N ILE A 231 -17.68 -2.98 4.09
CA ILE A 231 -18.15 -1.61 4.37
C ILE A 231 -19.03 -1.02 3.28
N CYS A 232 -19.02 -1.60 2.08
CA CYS A 232 -19.88 -1.19 0.96
C CYS A 232 -21.31 -1.74 1.10
N SER A 233 -22.26 -1.11 0.40
CA SER A 233 -23.62 -1.63 0.27
C SER A 233 -23.79 -2.55 -0.94
N ASP A 234 -22.96 -2.36 -1.97
CA ASP A 234 -23.00 -3.15 -3.20
C ASP A 234 -21.59 -3.31 -3.78
N VAL A 235 -21.34 -4.47 -4.40
CA VAL A 235 -20.07 -4.85 -5.03
C VAL A 235 -20.36 -5.51 -6.36
N ILE A 236 -19.75 -4.98 -7.42
CA ILE A 236 -19.82 -5.58 -8.75
C ILE A 236 -18.42 -6.08 -9.11
N ASN A 237 -18.27 -7.38 -9.33
CA ASN A 237 -17.06 -7.93 -9.94
C ASN A 237 -17.10 -7.60 -11.44
N ALA A 238 -16.31 -6.61 -11.85
CA ALA A 238 -16.29 -6.10 -13.22
C ALA A 238 -15.32 -6.89 -14.11
N LEU A 239 -14.23 -7.39 -13.54
CA LEU A 239 -13.23 -8.19 -14.26
C LEU A 239 -12.51 -9.12 -13.28
N ASP A 240 -12.35 -10.40 -13.64
CA ASP A 240 -11.61 -11.37 -12.83
C ASP A 240 -10.80 -12.29 -13.75
N ILE A 241 -9.48 -12.09 -13.73
CA ILE A 241 -8.52 -12.79 -14.56
C ILE A 241 -7.49 -13.43 -13.64
N ASN A 242 -7.63 -14.73 -13.44
CA ASN A 242 -6.76 -15.49 -12.55
C ASN A 242 -5.39 -15.81 -13.15
N LEU A 243 -5.27 -15.76 -14.48
CA LEU A 243 -4.03 -16.03 -15.18
C LEU A 243 -3.97 -15.13 -16.41
N ILE A 244 -3.08 -14.15 -16.37
CA ILE A 244 -2.77 -13.28 -17.49
C ILE A 244 -1.26 -13.32 -17.72
N LYS A 245 -0.83 -13.40 -18.97
CA LYS A 245 0.59 -13.24 -19.31
C LYS A 245 0.95 -11.76 -19.17
N VAL A 246 1.96 -11.48 -18.35
CA VAL A 246 2.51 -10.15 -18.09
C VAL A 246 3.93 -10.11 -18.61
N HIS A 247 4.32 -9.03 -19.28
CA HIS A 247 5.65 -8.92 -19.87
C HIS A 247 6.67 -8.39 -18.86
N GLU A 248 7.90 -8.91 -18.91
CA GLU A 248 9.01 -8.43 -18.09
C GLU A 248 9.43 -7.01 -18.47
N ASN A 249 10.17 -6.36 -17.56
CA ASN A 249 10.54 -4.93 -17.65
C ASN A 249 11.30 -4.53 -18.92
N GLU A 250 11.90 -5.47 -19.64
CA GLU A 250 12.73 -5.22 -20.83
C GLU A 250 12.07 -5.67 -22.14
N CYS A 251 10.81 -6.13 -22.10
CA CYS A 251 10.10 -6.56 -23.30
C CYS A 251 9.61 -5.36 -24.13
N GLU A 252 9.87 -5.38 -25.45
CA GLU A 252 9.43 -4.34 -26.39
C GLU A 252 7.89 -4.21 -26.45
N ASN A 253 7.18 -5.31 -26.22
CA ASN A 253 5.71 -5.35 -26.24
C ASN A 253 5.06 -4.82 -24.94
N LYS A 254 5.86 -4.59 -23.89
CA LYS A 254 5.36 -4.24 -22.56
C LYS A 254 4.47 -3.01 -22.57
N THR A 255 4.91 -1.90 -23.16
CA THR A 255 4.16 -0.64 -23.14
C THR A 255 2.82 -0.77 -23.86
N GLY A 256 2.78 -1.46 -25.01
CA GLY A 256 1.55 -1.70 -25.75
C GLY A 256 0.58 -2.59 -24.96
N TRP A 257 1.10 -3.63 -24.31
CA TRP A 257 0.31 -4.50 -23.46
C TRP A 257 -0.27 -3.77 -22.23
N GLN A 258 0.54 -2.96 -21.55
CA GLN A 258 0.10 -2.17 -20.38
C GLN A 258 -1.01 -1.19 -20.75
N GLN A 259 -0.90 -0.56 -21.92
CA GLN A 259 -1.93 0.33 -22.42
C GLN A 259 -3.24 -0.43 -22.66
N GLN A 260 -3.19 -1.60 -23.29
CA GLN A 260 -4.39 -2.43 -23.52
C GLN A 260 -5.04 -2.89 -22.23
N VAL A 261 -4.25 -3.35 -21.25
CA VAL A 261 -4.76 -3.75 -19.93
C VAL A 261 -5.44 -2.58 -19.23
N PHE A 262 -4.82 -1.40 -19.27
CA PHE A 262 -5.40 -0.21 -18.67
C PHE A 262 -6.71 0.21 -19.36
N GLU A 263 -6.75 0.20 -20.69
CA GLU A 263 -7.97 0.50 -21.46
C GLU A 263 -9.10 -0.49 -21.15
N GLN A 264 -8.80 -1.78 -20.98
CA GLN A 264 -9.78 -2.78 -20.55
C GLN A 264 -10.27 -2.53 -19.13
N LEU A 265 -9.39 -2.18 -18.19
CA LEU A 265 -9.76 -1.86 -16.82
C LEU A 265 -10.65 -0.61 -16.75
N GLU A 266 -10.35 0.43 -17.53
CA GLU A 266 -11.21 1.60 -17.62
C GLU A 266 -12.57 1.30 -18.24
N GLY A 267 -12.61 0.51 -19.31
CA GLY A 267 -13.86 0.10 -19.95
C GLY A 267 -14.74 -0.71 -19.00
N ALA A 268 -14.14 -1.68 -18.30
CA ALA A 268 -14.81 -2.47 -17.27
C ALA A 268 -15.29 -1.59 -16.10
N ALA A 269 -14.51 -0.58 -15.69
CA ALA A 269 -14.89 0.34 -14.64
C ALA A 269 -16.08 1.24 -15.03
N LYS A 270 -16.21 1.59 -16.31
CA LYS A 270 -17.33 2.40 -16.86
C LYS A 270 -18.58 1.57 -17.17
N GLY A 271 -18.54 0.24 -16.98
CA GLY A 271 -19.65 -0.66 -17.27
C GLY A 271 -19.85 -0.94 -18.76
N ASP A 272 -18.84 -0.68 -19.60
CA ASP A 272 -18.87 -1.05 -21.02
C ASP A 272 -18.74 -2.58 -21.13
N ALA A 273 -19.89 -3.25 -21.12
CA ALA A 273 -20.03 -4.71 -21.16
C ALA A 273 -19.73 -5.31 -22.55
N GLY A 274 -18.73 -4.78 -23.26
CA GLY A 274 -18.14 -5.39 -24.45
C GLY A 274 -17.32 -6.61 -24.03
N ARG A 275 -18.00 -7.69 -23.67
CA ARG A 275 -17.42 -8.96 -23.24
C ARG A 275 -16.60 -9.61 -24.36
N GLN A 276 -15.33 -9.24 -24.47
CA GLN A 276 -14.29 -10.14 -24.90
C GLN A 276 -13.16 -10.03 -23.89
N ASN A 277 -13.00 -11.07 -23.07
CA ASN A 277 -11.80 -11.31 -22.27
C ASN A 277 -10.58 -11.66 -23.17
N ASP A 278 -10.56 -11.13 -24.40
CA ASP A 278 -9.52 -11.38 -25.39
C ASP A 278 -8.42 -10.36 -25.14
N LEU A 279 -7.74 -10.50 -24.01
CA LEU A 279 -6.36 -10.03 -23.94
C LEU A 279 -5.58 -10.84 -24.98
N LEU A 280 -4.81 -10.16 -25.82
CA LEU A 280 -4.05 -10.81 -26.87
C LEU A 280 -3.19 -11.92 -26.26
N GLU A 281 -3.38 -13.15 -26.73
CA GLU A 281 -2.44 -14.24 -26.47
C GLU A 281 -1.13 -13.91 -27.18
N VAL A 282 -0.28 -13.13 -26.53
CA VAL A 282 1.07 -12.90 -27.03
C VAL A 282 1.88 -14.16 -26.75
N ASN A 283 2.28 -14.85 -27.83
CA ASN A 283 3.14 -16.03 -27.79
C ASN A 283 4.60 -15.60 -27.73
N ASP A 284 4.99 -14.98 -26.61
CA ASP A 284 6.37 -14.62 -26.33
C ASP A 284 6.89 -15.48 -25.16
N GLU A 285 8.15 -15.91 -25.24
CA GLU A 285 8.83 -16.70 -24.18
C GLU A 285 9.14 -15.87 -22.91
N CYS A 286 8.85 -14.56 -22.92
CA CYS A 286 9.16 -13.59 -21.87
C CYS A 286 7.91 -13.20 -21.05
N SER A 287 7.11 -14.19 -20.62
CA SER A 287 5.86 -13.95 -19.89
C SER A 287 5.89 -14.46 -18.46
N VAL A 288 5.64 -13.57 -17.50
CA VAL A 288 5.31 -13.91 -16.11
C VAL A 288 3.79 -14.09 -15.99
N SER A 289 3.33 -14.96 -15.09
CA SER A 289 1.91 -15.11 -14.83
C SER A 289 1.42 -14.08 -13.82
N GLY A 290 0.30 -13.43 -14.12
CA GLY A 290 -0.31 -12.41 -13.29
C GLY A 290 -1.76 -12.73 -12.93
N GLN A 291 -2.29 -11.99 -11.97
CA GLN A 291 -3.69 -11.96 -11.60
C GLN A 291 -4.20 -10.51 -11.57
N ILE A 292 -5.41 -10.32 -12.06
CA ILE A 292 -6.15 -9.05 -12.02
C ILE A 292 -7.57 -9.34 -11.53
N LYS A 293 -8.04 -8.63 -10.51
CA LYS A 293 -9.45 -8.63 -10.10
C LYS A 293 -9.92 -7.19 -9.91
N LEU A 294 -10.81 -6.71 -10.78
CA LEU A 294 -11.44 -5.40 -10.70
C LEU A 294 -12.82 -5.52 -10.06
N SER A 295 -13.00 -4.83 -8.94
CA SER A 295 -14.28 -4.71 -8.25
C SER A 295 -14.72 -3.23 -8.22
N LEU A 296 -16.01 -3.01 -8.47
CA LEU A 296 -16.66 -1.72 -8.30
C LEU A 296 -17.42 -1.71 -6.98
N PHE A 297 -17.10 -0.76 -6.12
CA PHE A 297 -17.67 -0.65 -4.78
C PHE A 297 -18.58 0.57 -4.67
N SER A 298 -19.80 0.37 -4.19
CA SER A 298 -20.77 1.45 -3.98
C SER A 298 -21.25 1.50 -2.54
N GLY A 299 -21.50 2.72 -2.03
CA GLY A 299 -22.18 2.93 -0.76
C GLY A 299 -21.71 4.16 0.02
N ASN A 300 -22.55 4.68 0.91
CA ASN A 300 -22.25 5.93 1.62
C ASN A 300 -20.94 5.86 2.41
N LYS A 301 -20.68 4.75 3.11
CA LYS A 301 -19.45 4.58 3.90
C LYS A 301 -18.18 4.63 3.05
N ILE A 302 -18.20 4.09 1.84
CA ILE A 302 -17.02 4.09 0.97
C ILE A 302 -16.85 5.45 0.28
N HIS A 303 -17.95 6.09 -0.11
CA HIS A 303 -17.92 7.46 -0.64
C HIS A 303 -17.38 8.45 0.40
N ASP A 304 -17.82 8.34 1.66
CA ASP A 304 -17.31 9.16 2.77
C ASP A 304 -15.82 8.91 3.03
N LEU A 305 -15.37 7.66 2.87
CA LEU A 305 -13.98 7.26 3.12
C LEU A 305 -13.01 7.87 2.12
N PHE A 306 -13.37 7.91 0.83
CA PHE A 306 -12.52 8.43 -0.25
C PHE A 306 -12.88 9.86 -0.68
N ASN A 307 -13.95 10.45 -0.13
CA ASN A 307 -14.49 11.76 -0.50
C ASN A 307 -14.80 11.87 -2.01
N LEU A 308 -15.33 10.78 -2.58
CA LEU A 308 -15.76 10.70 -3.98
C LEU A 308 -17.28 10.79 -4.06
N LYS A 309 -17.79 11.56 -5.02
CA LYS A 309 -19.23 11.85 -5.13
C LYS A 309 -19.96 10.69 -5.81
N TYR A 310 -20.83 9.98 -5.10
CA TYR A 310 -21.89 9.04 -5.55
C TYR A 310 -21.58 8.05 -6.70
N GLU A 311 -20.38 8.01 -7.24
CA GLU A 311 -19.94 7.12 -8.29
C GLU A 311 -19.26 5.89 -7.68
N PRO A 312 -19.45 4.70 -8.26
CA PRO A 312 -18.78 3.50 -7.82
C PRO A 312 -17.26 3.68 -7.83
N ILE A 313 -16.61 3.23 -6.77
CA ILE A 313 -15.15 3.29 -6.65
C ILE A 313 -14.56 2.03 -7.29
N ALA A 314 -13.75 2.22 -8.33
CA ALA A 314 -13.07 1.13 -9.02
C ALA A 314 -11.77 0.74 -8.28
N VAL A 315 -11.69 -0.50 -7.83
CA VAL A 315 -10.52 -1.04 -7.12
C VAL A 315 -10.04 -2.31 -7.79
N CYS A 316 -8.78 -2.33 -8.17
CA CYS A 316 -8.11 -3.44 -8.84
C CYS A 316 -7.10 -4.11 -7.90
N LEU A 317 -7.30 -5.41 -7.66
CA LEU A 317 -6.31 -6.28 -7.03
C LEU A 317 -5.39 -6.84 -8.11
N ILE A 318 -4.08 -6.63 -7.97
CA ILE A 318 -3.06 -7.18 -8.85
C ILE A 318 -2.09 -8.08 -8.09
N GLY A 319 -1.50 -9.05 -8.79
CA GLY A 319 -0.43 -9.87 -8.23
C GLY A 319 0.33 -10.63 -9.32
N LEU A 320 1.62 -10.86 -9.10
CA LEU A 320 2.43 -11.78 -9.90
C LEU A 320 2.41 -13.18 -9.25
N LYS A 321 2.42 -14.22 -10.07
CA LYS A 321 2.38 -15.64 -9.67
C LYS A 321 3.66 -16.37 -10.01
#